data_AF-A0A564Z1V6-F1
#
_entry.id   AF-A0A564Z1V6-F1
#
_cell.length_a   1.000
_cell.length_b   1.000
_cell.length_c   1.000
_cell.angle_alpha   90.00
_cell.angle_beta   90.00
_cell.angle_gamma   90.00
#
_symmetry.space_group_name_H-M   'P 1'
#
loop_
_entity.id
_entity.type
_entity.pdbx_description
1 polymer ?
#
loop_
_entity_poly.entity_id
_entity_poly.type
_entity_poly.pdbx_seq_one_letter_code
_entity_poly.pdbx_strand_id
1 'polypeptide(L)'
;GALCIKLGDSVIEYSTDFRFYITTKLRNPHYMPEIAVKVTLVNFMITNEGLNDQLLGIVVARERPELEDEKNKLILQGAANKKKLKELEDQILTVLSSSEGNILEDESAIQVLNSSKELSNEIAEKQAFFEETEKKIDE
;
A
#
# COMPACT_ATOMS: atom_id res chain seq x y z
N GLY A 1 -32.57 -16.74 -5.54
CA GLY A 1 -32.36 -17.00 -6.98
C GLY A 1 -30.91 -16.72 -7.31
N ALA A 2 -30.31 -17.43 -8.25
CA ALA A 2 -28.96 -17.13 -8.72
C ALA A 2 -28.99 -15.85 -9.59
N LEU A 3 -27.95 -15.01 -9.48
CA LEU A 3 -27.74 -13.91 -10.41
C LEU A 3 -27.28 -14.51 -11.75
N CYS A 4 -27.84 -14.06 -12.88
CA CYS A 4 -27.46 -14.58 -14.19
C CYS A 4 -27.09 -13.43 -15.14
N ILE A 5 -26.16 -13.71 -16.05
CA ILE A 5 -25.76 -12.80 -17.14
C ILE A 5 -26.10 -13.44 -18.49
N LYS A 6 -26.62 -12.63 -19.42
CA LYS A 6 -26.85 -13.05 -20.80
C LYS A 6 -25.65 -12.66 -21.66
N LEU A 7 -25.01 -13.65 -22.28
CA LEU A 7 -23.86 -13.50 -23.16
C LEU A 7 -24.23 -14.07 -24.54
N GLY A 8 -24.51 -13.17 -25.50
CA GLY A 8 -25.09 -13.56 -26.78
C GLY A 8 -26.44 -14.24 -26.58
N ASP A 9 -26.57 -15.48 -27.04
CA ASP A 9 -27.79 -16.29 -26.89
C ASP A 9 -27.80 -17.17 -25.62
N SER A 10 -26.68 -17.23 -24.89
CA SER A 10 -26.55 -18.05 -23.67
C SER A 10 -26.86 -17.25 -22.41
N VAL A 11 -27.56 -17.89 -21.45
CA VAL A 11 -27.76 -17.36 -20.10
C VAL A 11 -26.93 -18.19 -19.15
N ILE A 12 -26.04 -17.53 -18.41
CA ILE A 12 -25.03 -18.17 -17.56
C ILE A 12 -25.17 -17.60 -16.14
N GLU A 13 -24.98 -18.44 -15.12
CA GLU A 13 -24.94 -17.99 -13.74
C GLU A 13 -23.73 -17.09 -13.48
N TYR A 14 -23.94 -16.01 -12.74
CA TYR A 14 -22.94 -15.01 -12.41
C TYR A 14 -22.46 -15.17 -10.97
N SER A 15 -21.15 -15.33 -10.79
CA SER A 15 -20.50 -15.31 -9.47
C SER A 15 -20.17 -13.88 -9.05
N THR A 16 -20.47 -13.53 -7.80
CA THR A 16 -20.12 -12.22 -7.22
C THR A 16 -18.61 -12.00 -7.10
N ASP A 17 -17.82 -13.08 -7.10
CA ASP A 17 -16.34 -13.01 -7.02
C ASP A 17 -15.67 -12.90 -8.40
N PHE A 18 -16.46 -12.95 -9.48
CA PHE A 18 -15.92 -12.85 -10.83
C PHE A 18 -15.30 -11.47 -11.08
N ARG A 19 -14.11 -11.46 -11.68
CA ARG A 19 -13.40 -10.25 -12.10
C ARG A 19 -13.01 -10.37 -13.57
N PHE A 20 -13.19 -9.29 -14.32
CA PHE A 20 -12.91 -9.24 -15.75
C PHE A 20 -11.90 -8.14 -16.06
N TYR A 21 -10.83 -8.50 -16.76
CA TYR A 21 -9.76 -7.59 -17.14
C TYR A 21 -9.50 -7.75 -18.64
N ILE A 22 -9.41 -6.62 -19.35
CA ILE A 22 -8.98 -6.57 -20.75
C ILE A 22 -7.68 -5.78 -20.79
N THR A 23 -6.69 -6.29 -21.53
CA THR A 23 -5.43 -5.59 -21.76
C THR A 23 -5.21 -5.41 -23.26
N THR A 24 -4.51 -4.34 -23.63
CA THR A 24 -4.06 -4.09 -25.00
C THR A 24 -2.65 -3.54 -24.99
N LYS A 25 -1.87 -3.89 -26.00
CA LYS A 25 -0.51 -3.36 -26.22
C LYS A 25 -0.49 -2.12 -27.11
N LEU A 26 -1.66 -1.71 -27.62
CA LEU A 26 -1.76 -0.49 -28.43
C LEU A 26 -1.45 0.73 -27.55
N ARG A 27 -0.57 1.61 -28.05
CA ARG A 27 -0.05 2.74 -27.28
C ARG A 27 -1.07 3.87 -27.08
N ASN A 28 -1.94 4.08 -28.06
CA ASN A 28 -3.00 5.09 -28.02
C ASN A 28 -4.27 4.59 -28.75
N PRO A 29 -4.94 3.55 -28.22
CA PRO A 29 -6.18 3.06 -28.81
C PRO A 29 -7.28 4.10 -28.62
N HIS A 30 -7.96 4.46 -29.72
CA HIS A 30 -9.11 5.34 -29.64
C HIS A 30 -10.35 4.53 -29.23
N TYR A 31 -10.85 4.77 -28.02
CA TYR A 31 -12.10 4.20 -27.55
C TYR A 31 -13.24 5.19 -27.77
N MET A 32 -14.34 4.71 -28.35
CA MET A 32 -15.57 5.51 -28.42
C MET A 32 -16.05 5.86 -27.00
N PRO A 33 -16.69 7.02 -26.80
CA PRO A 33 -17.21 7.43 -25.48
C PRO A 33 -18.09 6.36 -24.81
N GLU A 34 -18.86 5.62 -25.59
CA GLU A 34 -19.70 4.53 -25.09
C GLU A 34 -18.89 3.44 -24.37
N ILE A 35 -17.70 3.10 -24.87
CA ILE A 35 -16.82 2.11 -24.24
C ILE A 35 -16.17 2.73 -23.01
N ALA A 36 -15.66 3.97 -23.13
CA ALA A 36 -14.96 4.66 -22.06
C ALA A 36 -15.82 4.90 -20.80
N VAL A 37 -17.15 4.98 -20.94
CA VAL A 37 -18.08 5.11 -19.79
C VAL A 37 -18.39 3.74 -19.16
N LYS A 38 -18.29 2.63 -19.90
CA LYS A 38 -18.60 1.28 -19.41
C LYS A 38 -17.42 0.58 -18.74
N VAL A 39 -16.20 1.05 -18.97
CA VAL A 39 -14.98 0.42 -18.46
C VAL A 39 -14.11 1.42 -17.71
N THR A 40 -13.33 0.94 -16.75
CA THR A 40 -12.27 1.74 -16.13
C THR A 40 -11.02 1.65 -16.98
N LEU A 41 -10.67 2.73 -17.69
CA LEU A 41 -9.44 2.82 -18.48
C LEU A 41 -8.25 3.09 -17.58
N VAL A 42 -7.29 2.17 -17.56
CA VAL A 42 -6.01 2.32 -16.86
C VAL A 42 -4.90 2.47 -17.88
N ASN A 43 -4.18 3.59 -17.83
CA ASN A 43 -3.10 3.90 -18.75
C ASN A 43 -1.74 3.49 -18.15
N PHE A 44 -1.07 2.52 -18.77
CA PHE A 44 0.26 2.03 -18.38
C PHE A 44 1.39 2.63 -19.25
N MET A 45 1.15 3.76 -19.92
CA MET A 45 2.20 4.45 -20.67
C MET A 45 3.30 4.92 -19.70
N ILE A 46 4.55 4.57 -20.00
CA ILE A 46 5.72 5.06 -19.29
C ILE A 46 5.82 6.58 -19.51
N THR A 47 5.91 7.33 -18.42
CA THR A 47 6.19 8.77 -18.44
C THR A 47 7.70 8.99 -18.59
N ASN A 48 8.12 10.14 -19.14
CA ASN A 48 9.56 10.45 -19.25
C ASN A 48 10.25 10.45 -17.87
N GLU A 49 9.56 10.96 -16.86
CA GLU A 49 9.98 10.91 -15.45
C GLU A 49 10.19 9.46 -14.99
N GLY A 50 9.18 8.60 -15.13
CA GLY A 50 9.31 7.20 -14.73
C GLY A 50 10.36 6.41 -15.50
N LEU A 51 10.64 6.78 -16.76
CA LEU A 51 11.76 6.20 -17.50
C LEU A 51 13.11 6.66 -16.95
N ASN A 52 13.25 7.95 -16.62
CA ASN A 52 14.46 8.49 -16.04
C ASN A 52 14.75 7.84 -14.69
N ASP A 53 13.74 7.69 -13.83
CA ASP A 53 13.87 7.04 -12.52
C ASP A 53 14.32 5.59 -12.66
N GLN A 54 13.75 4.85 -13.63
CA GLN A 54 14.16 3.48 -13.91
C GLN A 54 15.61 3.39 -14.38
N LEU A 55 16.03 4.29 -15.27
CA LEU A 55 17.40 4.33 -15.76
C LEU A 55 18.38 4.73 -14.64
N LEU A 56 18.01 5.70 -13.80
CA LEU A 56 18.79 6.11 -12.64
C LEU A 56 19.00 4.94 -11.68
N GLY A 57 17.94 4.19 -11.35
CA GLY A 57 18.03 2.99 -10.52
C GLY A 57 19.00 1.94 -11.11
N ILE A 58 18.98 1.73 -12.43
CA ILE A 58 19.92 0.81 -13.10
C ILE A 58 21.37 1.31 -13.00
N VAL A 59 21.59 2.62 -13.16
CA VAL A 59 22.93 3.21 -13.07
C VAL A 59 23.46 3.16 -11.64
N VAL A 60 22.65 3.56 -10.65
CA VAL A 60 23.02 3.52 -9.23
C VAL A 60 23.34 2.10 -8.78
N ALA A 61 22.51 1.11 -9.15
CA ALA A 61 22.75 -0.29 -8.82
C ALA A 61 24.09 -0.83 -9.38
N ARG A 62 24.60 -0.23 -10.47
CA ARG A 62 25.87 -0.63 -11.09
C ARG A 62 27.06 0.18 -10.58
N GLU A 63 26.90 1.48 -10.39
CA GLU A 63 27.99 2.39 -10.00
C GLU A 63 28.22 2.44 -8.49
N ARG A 64 27.15 2.29 -7.70
CA ARG A 64 27.15 2.34 -6.23
C ARG A 64 26.23 1.28 -5.63
N PRO A 65 26.56 -0.01 -5.77
CA PRO A 65 25.73 -1.12 -5.29
C PRO A 65 25.49 -1.04 -3.77
N GLU A 66 26.42 -0.50 -3.00
CA GLU A 66 26.29 -0.30 -1.56
C GLU A 66 25.14 0.64 -1.19
N LEU A 67 24.90 1.71 -1.97
CA LEU A 67 23.78 2.62 -1.75
C LEU A 67 22.44 1.97 -2.10
N GLU A 68 22.42 1.14 -3.14
CA GLU A 68 21.22 0.37 -3.52
C GLU A 68 20.86 -0.67 -2.46
N ASP A 69 21.86 -1.37 -1.90
CA ASP A 69 21.66 -2.31 -0.80
C ASP A 69 21.17 -1.60 0.48
N GLU A 70 21.71 -0.41 0.77
CA GLU A 70 21.26 0.42 1.89
C GLU A 70 19.81 0.87 1.66
N LYS A 71 19.49 1.45 0.51
CA LYS A 71 18.13 1.86 0.14
C LYS A 71 17.13 0.70 0.27
N ASN A 72 17.46 -0.49 -0.24
CA ASN A 72 16.59 -1.66 -0.13
C ASN A 72 16.37 -2.09 1.33
N LYS A 73 17.41 -2.04 2.18
CA LYS A 73 17.27 -2.30 3.62
C LYS A 73 16.37 -1.26 4.29
N LEU A 74 16.54 0.03 3.97
CA LEU A 74 15.73 1.11 4.51
C LEU A 74 14.25 0.95 4.11
N ILE A 75 13.95 0.61 2.85
CA ILE A 75 12.57 0.36 2.38
C ILE A 75 11.92 -0.80 3.15
N LEU A 76 12.63 -1.92 3.30
CA LEU A 76 12.12 -3.08 4.03
C LEU A 76 11.88 -2.75 5.51
N GLN A 77 12.80 -2.02 6.14
CA GLN A 77 12.65 -1.58 7.53
C GLN A 77 11.49 -0.58 7.69
N GLY A 78 11.36 0.39 6.80
CA GLY A 78 10.26 1.36 6.78
C GLY A 78 8.90 0.68 6.62
N ALA A 79 8.79 -0.29 5.69
CA ALA A 79 7.58 -1.08 5.52
C ALA A 79 7.23 -1.90 6.78
N ALA A 80 8.23 -2.51 7.43
CA ALA A 80 8.04 -3.24 8.68
C ALA A 80 7.63 -2.33 9.84
N ASN A 81 8.23 -1.15 9.95
CA ASN A 81 7.89 -0.15 10.97
C ASN A 81 6.47 0.38 10.79
N LYS A 82 6.09 0.72 9.56
CA LYS A 82 4.72 1.16 9.23
C LYS A 82 3.68 0.09 9.54
N LYS A 83 4.00 -1.19 9.28
CA LYS A 83 3.14 -2.32 9.66
C LYS A 83 2.99 -2.41 11.18
N LYS A 84 4.09 -2.34 11.94
CA LYS A 84 4.07 -2.38 13.41
C LYS A 84 3.30 -1.21 14.02
N LEU A 85 3.44 0.01 13.48
CA LEU A 85 2.66 1.17 13.93
C LEU A 85 1.16 0.90 13.80
N LYS A 86 0.73 0.40 12.64
CA LYS A 86 -0.67 0.05 12.43
C LYS A 86 -1.15 -1.06 13.38
N GLU A 87 -0.33 -2.09 13.60
CA GLU A 87 -0.65 -3.16 14.55
C GLU A 87 -0.80 -2.63 15.99
N LEU A 88 0.06 -1.69 16.41
CA LEU A 88 -0.05 -1.02 17.71
C LEU A 88 -1.29 -0.14 17.81
N GLU A 89 -1.63 0.61 16.77
CA GLU A 89 -2.87 1.40 16.70
C GLU A 89 -4.12 0.50 16.79
N ASP A 90 -4.13 -0.60 16.04
CA ASP A 90 -5.21 -1.58 16.07
C ASP A 90 -5.33 -2.25 17.46
N GLN A 91 -4.20 -2.52 18.13
CA GLN A 91 -4.19 -3.04 19.49
C GLN A 91 -4.74 -2.02 20.50
N ILE A 92 -4.37 -0.75 20.39
CA ILE A 92 -4.91 0.33 21.23
C ILE A 92 -6.43 0.43 21.06
N LEU A 93 -6.91 0.43 19.81
CA LEU A 93 -8.34 0.44 19.49
C LEU A 93 -9.07 -0.79 20.05
N THR A 94 -8.44 -1.96 19.97
CA THR A 94 -8.99 -3.20 20.50
C THR A 94 -9.17 -3.09 22.01
N VAL A 95 -8.12 -2.68 22.76
CA VAL A 95 -8.19 -2.49 24.21
C VAL A 95 -9.31 -1.50 24.56
N LEU A 96 -9.34 -0.33 23.93
CA LEU A 96 -10.36 0.70 24.14
C LEU A 96 -11.79 0.19 23.87
N SER A 97 -11.96 -0.65 22.85
CA SER A 97 -13.28 -1.21 22.47
C SER A 97 -13.73 -2.38 23.36
N SER A 98 -12.78 -3.13 23.92
CA SER A 98 -13.02 -4.32 24.74
C SER A 98 -13.24 -4.03 26.22
N SER A 99 -12.86 -2.84 26.69
CA SER A 99 -13.07 -2.41 28.07
C SER A 99 -14.55 -2.16 28.33
N GLU A 100 -15.24 -3.13 28.92
CA GLU A 100 -16.58 -2.96 29.50
C GLU A 100 -16.45 -2.27 30.87
N GLY A 101 -16.60 -0.93 30.91
CA GLY A 101 -16.57 -0.16 32.16
C GLY A 101 -15.63 1.05 32.12
N ASN A 102 -15.25 1.57 33.29
CA ASN A 102 -14.32 2.70 33.40
C ASN A 102 -12.88 2.20 33.18
N ILE A 103 -12.30 2.51 32.02
CA ILE A 103 -10.93 2.10 31.68
C ILE A 103 -9.85 2.62 32.66
N LEU A 104 -10.17 3.66 33.44
CA LEU A 104 -9.28 4.19 34.47
C LEU A 104 -9.13 3.25 35.68
N GLU A 105 -9.97 2.22 35.78
CA GLU A 105 -9.95 1.23 36.87
C GLU A 105 -9.22 -0.06 36.44
N ASP A 106 -8.94 -0.24 35.15
CA ASP A 106 -8.19 -1.39 34.63
C ASP A 106 -6.70 -1.05 34.51
N GLU A 107 -5.97 -1.35 35.58
CA GLU A 107 -4.50 -1.14 35.66
C GLU A 107 -3.76 -1.87 34.52
N SER A 108 -4.28 -3.02 34.06
CA SER A 108 -3.67 -3.78 32.96
C SER A 108 -3.86 -3.08 31.62
N ALA A 109 -5.04 -2.51 31.36
CA ALA A 109 -5.32 -1.72 30.16
C ALA A 109 -4.46 -0.44 30.13
N ILE A 110 -4.31 0.25 31.27
CA ILE A 110 -3.46 1.45 31.39
C ILE A 110 -1.99 1.10 31.10
N GLN A 111 -1.49 -0.01 31.64
CA GLN A 111 -0.10 -0.42 31.42
C GLN A 111 0.16 -0.79 29.95
N VAL A 112 -0.76 -1.53 29.32
CA VAL A 112 -0.67 -1.86 27.89
C VAL A 112 -0.72 -0.59 27.04
N LEU A 113 -1.65 0.33 27.29
CA LEU A 113 -1.76 1.59 26.55
C LEU A 113 -0.52 2.46 26.68
N ASN A 114 0.07 2.58 27.88
CA ASN A 114 1.31 3.34 28.08
C ASN A 114 2.48 2.69 27.33
N SER A 115 2.67 1.37 27.44
CA SER A 115 3.75 0.68 26.73
C SER A 115 3.60 0.75 25.20
N SER A 116 2.38 0.61 24.68
CA SER A 116 2.09 0.74 23.24
C SER A 116 2.31 2.17 22.77
N LYS A 117 1.97 3.19 23.57
CA LYS A 117 2.21 4.59 23.24
C LYS A 117 3.70 4.94 23.19
N GLU A 118 4.48 4.47 24.16
CA GLU A 118 5.93 4.66 24.17
C GLU A 118 6.59 4.02 22.94
N LEU A 119 6.22 2.76 22.64
CA LEU A 119 6.75 2.05 21.48
C LEU A 119 6.31 2.70 20.15
N SER A 120 5.07 3.17 20.05
CA SER A 120 4.60 3.91 18.87
C SER A 120 5.37 5.21 18.66
N ASN A 121 5.66 5.96 19.72
CA ASN A 121 6.47 7.17 19.61
C ASN A 121 7.90 6.86 19.15
N GLU A 122 8.54 5.82 19.71
CA GLU A 122 9.88 5.41 19.31
C GLU A 122 9.94 4.99 17.83
N ILE A 123 8.95 4.22 17.37
CA ILE A 123 8.89 3.79 15.96
C ILE A 123 8.58 4.98 15.05
N ALA A 124 7.74 5.92 15.47
CA ALA A 124 7.45 7.14 14.71
C ALA A 124 8.69 8.03 14.54
N GLU A 125 9.51 8.20 15.58
CA GLU A 125 10.78 8.92 15.49
C GLU A 125 11.77 8.22 14.54
N LYS A 126 11.90 6.89 14.65
CA LYS A 126 12.71 6.11 13.71
C LYS A 126 12.22 6.27 12.27
N GLN A 127 10.91 6.24 12.06
CA GLN A 127 10.31 6.41 10.74
C GLN A 127 10.60 7.79 10.15
N ALA A 128 10.53 8.85 10.96
CA ALA A 128 10.88 10.21 10.51
C ALA A 128 12.35 10.32 10.10
N PHE A 129 13.27 9.68 10.85
CA PHE A 129 14.68 9.60 10.48
C PHE A 129 14.91 8.83 9.17
N PHE A 130 14.18 7.73 8.97
CA PHE A 130 14.23 6.96 7.72
C PHE A 130 13.79 7.80 6.51
N GLU A 131 12.70 8.55 6.63
CA GLU A 131 12.19 9.42 5.56
C GLU A 131 13.17 10.56 5.22
N GLU A 132 13.89 11.10 6.21
CA GLU A 132 14.95 12.09 5.96
C GLU A 132 16.16 11.47 5.25
N THR A 133 16.53 10.25 5.63
CA THR A 133 17.66 9.51 5.03
C THR A 133 17.35 9.10 3.59
N GLU A 134 16.11 8.65 3.32
CA GLU A 134 15.64 8.32 1.97
C GLU A 134 15.74 9.54 1.04
N LYS A 135 15.30 10.72 1.50
CA LYS A 135 15.42 11.97 0.73
C LYS A 135 16.86 12.32 0.38
N LYS A 136 17.81 12.08 1.29
CA LYS A 136 19.24 12.34 1.04
C LYS A 136 19.86 11.34 0.06
N ILE A 137 19.30 10.14 -0.06
CA ILE A 137 19.76 9.13 -1.01
C ILE A 137 19.19 9.40 -2.41
N ASP A 138 18.01 10.01 -2.48
CA ASP A 138 17.36 10.39 -3.74
C ASP A 138 17.84 11.74 -4.33
N GLU A 139 18.57 12.56 -3.57
CA GLU A 139 19.30 13.77 -4.02
C GLU A 139 20.69 13.45 -4.61
#